data_AF-A0AAW5HNN1-F1
#
_entry.id   AF-A0AAW5HNN1-F1
#
_cell.length_a   1.000
_cell.length_b   1.000
_cell.length_c   1.000
_cell.angle_alpha   90.00
_cell.angle_beta   90.00
_cell.angle_gamma   90.00
#
_symmetry.space_group_name_H-M   'P 1'
#
loop_
_entity.id
_entity.type
_entity.pdbx_description
1 polymer ?
#
loop_
_entity_poly.entity_id
_entity_poly.type
_entity_poly.pdbx_seq_one_letter_code
_entity_poly.pdbx_strand_id
1 'polypeptide(L)' 'KGDERKAFMSTCLKKDVPQTQQEKMKTCNADATTKALKGDERKAFMSDCLKKK' A
#
# COMPACT_ATOMS: atom_id res chain seq x y z
N LYS A 1 25.37 -11.86 -3.42
CA LYS A 1 25.57 -10.87 -2.32
C LYS A 1 24.53 -9.74 -2.47
N GLY A 2 23.26 -10.04 -2.15
CA GLY A 2 22.12 -9.10 -2.31
C GLY A 2 21.46 -8.70 -0.98
N ASP A 3 21.86 -9.36 0.11
CA ASP A 3 21.26 -9.19 1.43
C ASP A 3 21.73 -7.89 2.11
N GLU A 4 23.01 -7.55 1.97
CA GLU A 4 23.59 -6.33 2.54
C GLU A 4 23.01 -5.05 1.92
N ARG A 5 22.69 -5.06 0.61
CA ARG A 5 22.07 -3.90 -0.06
C ARG A 5 20.64 -3.68 0.43
N LYS A 6 19.90 -4.75 0.74
CA LYS A 6 18.55 -4.69 1.30
C LYS A 6 18.57 -4.21 2.75
N ALA A 7 19.55 -4.65 3.53
CA ALA A 7 19.74 -4.19 4.91
C ALA A 7 20.10 -2.69 4.97
N PHE A 8 21.00 -2.22 4.09
CA PHE A 8 21.41 -0.82 3.98
C PHE A 8 20.28 0.10 3.46
N MET A 9 19.51 -0.35 2.47
CA MET A 9 18.36 0.42 1.98
C MET A 9 17.23 0.46 3.03
N SER A 10 17.07 -0.59 3.82
CA SER A 10 16.05 -0.66 4.87
C SER A 10 16.36 0.28 6.06
N THR A 11 17.63 0.51 6.42
CA THR A 11 17.98 1.45 7.49
C THR A 11 17.78 2.92 7.10
N CYS A 12 17.90 3.29 5.82
CA CYS A 12 17.51 4.63 5.35
C CYS A 12 15.99 4.84 5.32
N LEU A 13 15.21 3.79 5.05
CA LEU A 13 13.76 3.88 4.93
C LEU A 13 13.04 3.81 6.29
N LYS A 14 13.65 3.29 7.36
CA LYS A 14 12.98 3.06 8.66
C LYS A 14 12.63 4.31 9.49
N LYS A 15 12.78 5.51 8.94
CA LYS A 15 12.29 6.75 9.54
C LYS A 15 11.05 7.17 8.75
N ASP A 16 9.89 6.70 9.19
CA ASP A 16 8.58 6.92 8.57
C ASP A 16 8.62 6.73 7.05
N VAL A 17 8.66 5.48 6.55
CA VAL A 17 8.37 5.25 5.12
C VAL A 17 6.95 5.76 4.91
N PRO A 18 6.70 6.88 4.20
CA PRO A 18 5.36 7.15 3.74
C PRO A 18 5.02 5.93 2.88
N GLN A 19 4.10 5.08 3.37
CA GLN A 19 3.69 3.88 2.66
C GLN A 19 3.43 4.34 1.23
N THR A 20 4.27 3.88 0.30
CA THR A 20 4.31 4.51 -1.02
C THR A 20 2.91 4.42 -1.58
N GLN A 21 2.48 5.39 -2.39
CA GLN A 21 1.13 5.34 -2.97
C GLN A 21 0.85 3.99 -3.65
N GLN A 22 1.91 3.33 -4.16
CA GLN A 22 1.87 1.96 -4.70
C GLN A 22 1.56 0.89 -3.63
N GLU A 23 2.20 0.93 -2.47
CA GLU A 23 1.90 0.01 -1.36
C GLU A 23 0.50 0.24 -0.79
N LYS A 24 0.07 1.50 -0.65
CA LYS A 24 -1.32 1.82 -0.27
C LYS A 24 -2.32 1.25 -1.28
N MET A 25 -2.05 1.41 -2.58
CA MET A 25 -2.88 0.80 -3.63
C MET A 25 -2.95 -0.72 -3.51
N LYS A 26 -1.85 -1.41 -3.24
CA LYS A 26 -1.86 -2.88 -3.06
C LYS A 26 -2.76 -3.29 -1.90
N THR A 27 -2.61 -2.63 -0.75
CA THR A 27 -3.46 -2.89 0.43
C THR A 27 -4.94 -2.61 0.12
N CYS A 28 -5.26 -1.45 -0.46
CA CYS A 28 -6.65 -1.11 -0.80
C CYS A 28 -7.28 -2.10 -1.80
N ASN A 29 -6.51 -2.61 -2.76
CA ASN A 29 -7.03 -3.62 -3.70
C ASN A 29 -7.26 -4.99 -3.03
N ALA A 30 -6.36 -5.39 -2.12
CA ALA A 30 -6.53 -6.62 -1.35
C ALA A 30 -7.79 -6.54 -0.46
N ASP A 31 -7.95 -5.44 0.27
CA ASP A 31 -9.11 -5.22 1.13
C ASP A 31 -10.42 -5.17 0.34
N ALA A 32 -10.43 -4.51 -0.82
CA ALA A 32 -11.60 -4.49 -1.69
C ALA A 32 -12.00 -5.91 -2.15
N THR A 33 -11.01 -6.76 -2.43
CA THR A 33 -11.23 -8.16 -2.84
C THR A 33 -11.74 -9.00 -1.68
N THR A 34 -11.12 -8.87 -0.49
CA THR A 34 -11.56 -9.56 0.74
C THR A 34 -12.98 -9.17 1.15
N LYS A 35 -13.34 -7.90 0.96
CA LYS A 35 -14.70 -7.38 1.17
C LYS A 35 -15.67 -7.72 0.01
N ALA A 36 -15.19 -8.43 -1.02
CA ALA A 36 -15.93 -8.78 -2.23
C ALA A 36 -16.61 -7.57 -2.92
N LEU A 37 -16.03 -6.37 -2.79
CA LEU A 37 -16.57 -5.14 -3.36
C LEU A 37 -16.43 -5.17 -4.88
N LYS A 38 -17.50 -4.81 -5.59
CA LYS A 38 -17.53 -4.78 -7.06
C LYS A 38 -18.17 -3.49 -7.55
N GLY A 39 -18.00 -3.19 -8.83
CA GLY A 39 -18.60 -2.03 -9.47
C GLY A 39 -18.28 -0.72 -8.73
N ASP A 40 -19.31 0.05 -8.43
CA ASP A 40 -19.18 1.36 -7.80
C ASP A 40 -18.78 1.29 -6.33
N GLU A 41 -19.13 0.20 -5.62
CA GLU A 41 -18.74 0.00 -4.22
C GLU A 41 -17.22 -0.12 -4.08
N ARG A 42 -16.57 -0.84 -5.01
CA ARG A 42 -15.11 -0.94 -5.05
C ARG A 42 -14.47 0.42 -5.34
N LYS A 43 -15.03 1.21 -6.26
CA LYS A 43 -14.49 2.52 -6.62
C LYS A 43 -14.56 3.50 -5.45
N ALA A 44 -15.69 3.55 -4.76
CA ALA A 44 -15.89 4.38 -3.58
C ALA A 44 -14.89 3.98 -2.47
N PHE A 45 -14.81 2.69 -2.16
CA PHE A 45 -13.85 2.17 -1.19
C PHE A 45 -12.41 2.49 -1.55
N MET A 46 -12.02 2.32 -2.82
CA MET A 46 -10.65 2.58 -3.25
C MET A 46 -10.31 4.07 -3.21
N SER A 47 -11.27 4.95 -3.51
CA SER A 47 -11.11 6.40 -3.36
C SER A 47 -10.88 6.78 -1.90
N ASP A 48 -11.69 6.25 -0.99
CA ASP A 48 -11.61 6.57 0.44
C ASP A 48 -10.38 5.94 1.11
N CYS A 49 -9.99 4.74 0.67
CA CYS A 49 -8.78 4.06 1.14
C CYS A 49 -7.50 4.83 0.72
N LEU A 50 -7.49 5.43 -0.47
CA LEU A 50 -6.34 6.18 -0.98
C LEU A 50 -6.29 7.66 -0.56
N LYS A 51 -7.42 8.23 -0.09
CA LYS A 51 -7.49 9.62 0.42
C LYS A 51 -6.84 9.81 1.79
N LYS A 52 -6.66 8.75 2.58
CA LYS A 52 -5.98 8.84 3.88
C LYS A 52 -4.48 9.10 3.65
N LYS A 53 -4.09 10.38 3.83
CA LYS A 53 -2.69 10.82 3.81
C LYS A 53 -1.88 10.04 4.83
#